data_AF-A0A5N9A3A1-F1
#
_entry.id   AF-A0A5N9A3A1-F1
#
_cell.length_a   1.000
_cell.length_b   1.000
_cell.length_c   1.000
_cell.angle_alpha   90.00
_cell.angle_beta   90.00
_cell.angle_gamma   90.00
#
_symmetry.space_group_name_H-M   'P 1'
#
loop_
_entity.id
_entity.type
_entity.pdbx_description
1 polymer ?
#
loop_
_entity_poly.entity_id
_entity_poly.type
_entity_poly.pdbx_seq_one_letter_code
_entity_poly.pdbx_strand_id
1 'polypeptide(L)'
;MIRPPTPLIAQAVSSPFIIGAVVVILFTMEESPEAAQYSAVLPLAYLLGSISWGYMLLRWKMGVDVRDYGSGRTGMSNVLRTGGGKAAVVVLTLDIAKGVLAVVMARVIIGTTTAEVLAGLIALSGHNWPVFLQFKGGRGILTALGCLVIMTPIAAAVATVAFLAVTAWSRYISLGSVIGVTIGA
;
A
#
# COMPACT_ATOMS: atom_id res chain seq x y z
N MET A 1 1.90 -31.98 12.09
CA MET A 1 1.97 -30.53 12.40
C MET A 1 2.07 -29.78 11.07
N ILE A 2 0.97 -29.22 10.56
CA ILE A 2 0.98 -28.47 9.30
C ILE A 2 1.67 -27.14 9.60
N ARG A 3 2.93 -26.97 9.16
CA ARG A 3 3.57 -25.65 9.23
C ARG A 3 2.74 -24.72 8.34
N PRO A 4 2.31 -23.54 8.83
CA PRO A 4 1.60 -22.60 7.97
C PRO A 4 2.46 -22.32 6.72
N PRO A 5 1.83 -22.08 5.55
CA PRO A 5 2.58 -21.73 4.35
C PRO A 5 3.51 -20.56 4.67
N THR A 6 4.72 -20.58 4.11
CA THR A 6 5.64 -19.47 4.31
C THR A 6 4.96 -18.17 3.86
N PRO A 7 5.21 -17.02 4.53
CA PRO A 7 4.56 -15.76 4.18
C PRO A 7 4.66 -15.40 2.69
N LEU A 8 5.72 -15.87 2.02
CA LEU A 8 5.91 -15.76 0.57
C LEU A 8 4.86 -16.54 -0.23
N ILE A 9 4.63 -17.82 0.08
CA ILE A 9 3.66 -18.66 -0.62
C ILE A 9 2.25 -18.08 -0.42
N ALA A 10 1.91 -17.72 0.82
CA ALA A 10 0.61 -17.15 1.14
C ALA A 10 0.34 -15.89 0.30
N GLN A 11 1.30 -14.98 0.21
CA GLN A 11 1.16 -13.74 -0.54
C GLN A 11 1.16 -13.96 -2.06
N ALA A 12 2.05 -14.81 -2.57
CA ALA A 12 2.15 -15.13 -4.00
C ALA A 12 0.88 -15.79 -4.54
N VAL A 13 0.31 -16.72 -3.77
CA VAL A 13 -0.94 -17.39 -4.12
C VAL A 13 -2.13 -16.44 -4.01
N SER A 14 -2.21 -15.63 -2.96
CA SER A 14 -3.38 -14.76 -2.72
C SER A 14 -3.45 -13.55 -3.66
N SER A 15 -2.30 -12.99 -4.07
CA SER A 15 -2.24 -11.78 -4.90
C SER A 15 -3.07 -11.85 -6.20
N PRO A 16 -2.97 -12.89 -7.04
CA PRO A 16 -3.80 -12.98 -8.25
C PRO A 16 -5.30 -13.09 -7.93
N PHE A 17 -5.70 -13.77 -6.86
CA PHE A 17 -7.10 -13.83 -6.44
C PHE A 17 -7.61 -12.49 -5.94
N ILE A 18 -6.79 -11.72 -5.22
CA ILE A 18 -7.15 -10.37 -4.76
C ILE A 18 -7.34 -9.45 -5.97
N ILE A 19 -6.40 -9.47 -6.92
CA ILE A 19 -6.51 -8.66 -8.15
C ILE A 19 -7.74 -9.09 -8.96
N GLY A 20 -7.96 -10.40 -9.13
CA GLY A 20 -9.14 -10.94 -9.79
C GLY A 20 -10.43 -10.52 -9.10
N ALA A 21 -10.47 -10.54 -7.76
CA ALA A 21 -11.62 -10.09 -6.98
C ALA A 21 -11.89 -8.60 -7.20
N VAL A 22 -10.85 -7.75 -7.28
CA VAL A 22 -11.02 -6.31 -7.60
C VAL A 22 -11.71 -6.15 -8.94
N VAL A 23 -11.23 -6.87 -9.96
CA VAL A 23 -11.83 -6.84 -11.31
C VAL A 23 -13.28 -7.33 -11.28
N VAL A 24 -13.56 -8.45 -10.61
CA VAL A 24 -14.92 -9.01 -10.53
C VAL A 24 -15.87 -8.03 -9.85
N ILE A 25 -15.50 -7.43 -8.71
CA ILE A 25 -16.41 -6.52 -8.01
C ILE A 25 -16.65 -5.23 -8.79
N LEU A 26 -15.66 -4.75 -9.56
CA LEU A 26 -15.83 -3.58 -10.44
C LEU A 26 -16.94 -3.80 -11.48
N PHE A 27 -17.17 -5.03 -11.94
CA PHE A 27 -18.20 -5.33 -12.93
C PHE A 27 -19.53 -5.82 -12.33
N THR A 28 -19.58 -6.14 -11.04
CA THR A 28 -20.73 -6.85 -10.44
C THR A 28 -21.42 -6.09 -9.31
N MET A 29 -20.79 -5.09 -8.69
CA MET A 29 -21.33 -4.42 -7.51
C MET A 29 -22.07 -3.11 -7.79
N GLU A 30 -22.06 -2.61 -9.02
CA GLU A 30 -22.65 -1.30 -9.39
C GLU A 30 -24.16 -1.23 -9.08
N GLU A 31 -24.89 -2.32 -9.28
CA GLU A 31 -26.34 -2.44 -9.03
C GLU A 31 -26.68 -2.99 -7.63
N SER A 32 -25.68 -3.22 -6.78
CA SER A 32 -25.89 -3.81 -5.45
C SER A 32 -26.23 -2.75 -4.39
N PRO A 33 -26.94 -3.11 -3.30
CA PRO A 33 -27.20 -2.18 -2.21
C PRO A 33 -25.91 -1.62 -1.62
N GLU A 34 -25.88 -0.35 -1.21
CA GLU A 34 -24.67 0.30 -0.67
C GLU A 34 -23.99 -0.52 0.45
N ALA A 35 -24.79 -1.09 1.37
CA ALA A 35 -24.26 -1.93 2.45
C ALA A 35 -23.44 -3.14 1.92
N ALA A 36 -23.89 -3.75 0.82
CA ALA A 36 -23.17 -4.83 0.16
C ALA A 36 -21.87 -4.32 -0.47
N GLN A 37 -21.91 -3.17 -1.13
CA GLN A 37 -20.72 -2.54 -1.72
C GLN A 37 -19.64 -2.26 -0.68
N TYR A 38 -19.99 -1.62 0.45
CA TYR A 38 -19.04 -1.39 1.55
C TYR A 38 -18.45 -2.68 2.11
N SER A 39 -19.30 -3.72 2.29
CA SER A 39 -18.87 -5.01 2.81
C SER A 39 -17.90 -5.76 1.89
N ALA A 40 -17.94 -5.48 0.58
CA ALA A 40 -17.01 -6.04 -0.40
C ALA A 40 -15.74 -5.18 -0.54
N VAL A 41 -15.89 -3.86 -0.69
CA VAL A 41 -14.80 -2.93 -0.99
C VAL A 41 -13.81 -2.80 0.17
N LEU A 42 -14.27 -2.68 1.42
CA LEU A 42 -13.37 -2.41 2.54
C LEU A 42 -12.45 -3.60 2.86
N PRO A 43 -12.93 -4.86 2.98
CA PRO A 43 -12.03 -6.00 3.16
C PRO A 43 -11.07 -6.17 2.00
N LEU A 44 -11.52 -5.92 0.77
CA LEU A 44 -10.66 -6.04 -0.40
C LEU A 44 -9.58 -4.95 -0.44
N ALA A 45 -9.90 -3.71 -0.04
CA ALA A 45 -8.92 -2.65 0.13
C ALA A 45 -7.84 -3.03 1.17
N TYR A 46 -8.23 -3.68 2.28
CA TYR A 46 -7.29 -4.19 3.28
C TYR A 46 -6.37 -5.27 2.71
N LEU A 47 -6.94 -6.24 1.98
CA LEU A 47 -6.19 -7.33 1.37
C LEU A 47 -5.22 -6.82 0.30
N LEU A 48 -5.68 -5.87 -0.53
CA LEU A 48 -4.86 -5.19 -1.53
C LEU A 48 -3.70 -4.43 -0.87
N GLY A 49 -3.98 -3.68 0.20
CA GLY A 49 -2.97 -3.00 1.01
C GLY A 49 -1.97 -3.96 1.65
N SER A 50 -2.44 -5.14 2.06
CA SER A 50 -1.66 -6.19 2.71
C SER A 50 -0.61 -6.86 1.80
N ILE A 51 -0.69 -6.66 0.49
CA ILE A 51 0.34 -7.12 -0.44
C ILE A 51 1.62 -6.29 -0.21
N SER A 52 2.67 -6.95 0.25
CA SER A 52 3.94 -6.33 0.60
C SER A 52 4.99 -6.57 -0.48
N TRP A 53 4.99 -5.70 -1.49
CA TRP A 53 5.88 -5.80 -2.65
C TRP A 53 7.36 -5.84 -2.29
N GLY A 54 7.79 -5.08 -1.27
CA GLY A 54 9.18 -5.09 -0.84
C GLY A 54 9.63 -6.41 -0.21
N TYR A 55 8.73 -7.08 0.53
CA TYR A 55 8.99 -8.43 1.02
C TYR A 55 9.05 -9.42 -0.16
N MET A 56 8.03 -9.43 -1.00
CA MET A 56 7.90 -10.41 -2.09
C MET A 56 9.07 -10.31 -3.09
N LEU A 57 9.43 -9.09 -3.48
CA LEU A 57 10.50 -8.84 -4.44
C LEU A 57 11.87 -9.28 -3.93
N LEU A 58 12.22 -8.95 -2.68
CA LEU A 58 13.51 -9.34 -2.09
C LEU A 58 13.58 -10.84 -1.79
N ARG A 59 12.46 -11.43 -1.37
CA ARG A 59 12.37 -12.88 -1.16
C ARG A 59 12.53 -13.66 -2.46
N TRP A 60 11.91 -13.23 -3.56
CA TRP A 60 12.07 -13.90 -4.85
C TRP A 60 13.43 -13.68 -5.48
N LYS A 61 13.94 -12.45 -5.45
CA LYS A 61 15.18 -12.11 -6.15
C LYS A 61 16.44 -12.55 -5.39
N MET A 62 16.41 -12.50 -4.06
CA MET A 62 17.61 -12.64 -3.23
C MET A 62 17.46 -13.69 -2.12
N GLY A 63 16.27 -14.26 -1.92
CA GLY A 63 16.02 -15.23 -0.85
C GLY A 63 15.96 -14.64 0.56
N VAL A 64 16.09 -13.32 0.71
CA VAL A 64 16.21 -12.63 2.01
C VAL A 64 14.89 -12.01 2.47
N ASP A 65 14.63 -12.06 3.77
CA ASP A 65 13.53 -11.30 4.38
C ASP A 65 13.99 -9.86 4.63
N VAL A 66 13.36 -8.91 3.95
CA VAL A 66 13.69 -7.48 4.10
C VAL A 66 13.58 -6.98 5.55
N ARG A 67 12.79 -7.66 6.40
CA ARG A 67 12.60 -7.30 7.81
C ARG A 67 13.81 -7.62 8.68
N ASP A 68 14.74 -8.44 8.19
CA ASP A 68 15.98 -8.77 8.89
C ASP A 68 17.08 -7.72 8.65
N TYR A 69 16.81 -6.70 7.84
CA TYR A 69 17.77 -5.65 7.44
C TYR A 69 17.28 -4.25 7.77
N GLY A 70 18.23 -3.34 7.97
CA GLY A 70 18.02 -1.90 8.08
C GLY A 70 16.96 -1.52 9.12
N SER A 71 15.84 -0.94 8.68
CA SER A 71 14.78 -0.47 9.58
C SER A 71 13.81 -1.56 10.05
N GLY A 72 13.96 -2.79 9.58
CA GLY A 72 13.04 -3.91 9.85
C GLY A 72 11.67 -3.76 9.22
N ARG A 73 11.50 -2.84 8.26
CA ARG A 73 10.23 -2.57 7.56
C ARG A 73 10.31 -3.00 6.10
N THR A 74 9.16 -3.28 5.51
CA THR A 74 9.08 -3.78 4.12
C THR A 74 9.05 -2.68 3.05
N GLY A 75 8.98 -1.41 3.46
CA GLY A 75 8.81 -0.29 2.53
C GLY A 75 10.06 0.06 1.72
N MET A 76 9.86 0.87 0.67
CA MET A 76 10.87 1.28 -0.31
C MET A 76 12.22 1.66 0.30
N SER A 77 12.26 2.49 1.36
CA SER A 77 13.53 2.96 1.91
C SER A 77 14.41 1.83 2.47
N ASN A 78 13.81 0.75 2.97
CA ASN A 78 14.57 -0.40 3.44
C ASN A 78 15.00 -1.31 2.28
N VAL A 79 14.13 -1.43 1.27
CA VAL A 79 14.44 -2.11 0.01
C VAL A 79 15.60 -1.44 -0.72
N LEU A 80 15.67 -0.11 -0.71
CA LEU A 80 16.79 0.64 -1.29
C LEU A 80 18.13 0.26 -0.66
N ARG A 81 18.15 0.12 0.68
CA ARG A 81 19.35 -0.28 1.42
C ARG A 81 19.74 -1.74 1.20
N THR A 82 18.76 -2.62 0.93
CA THR A 82 18.97 -4.08 0.90
C THR A 82 19.10 -4.64 -0.51
N GLY A 83 18.24 -4.23 -1.44
CA GLY A 83 18.15 -4.73 -2.82
C GLY A 83 18.51 -3.74 -3.92
N GLY A 84 18.92 -2.53 -3.54
CA GLY A 84 19.36 -1.46 -4.45
C GLY A 84 18.23 -0.68 -5.14
N GLY A 85 18.63 0.33 -5.91
CA GLY A 85 17.72 1.33 -6.50
C GLY A 85 16.66 0.74 -7.43
N LYS A 86 17.02 -0.24 -8.27
CA LYS A 86 16.05 -0.88 -9.18
C LYS A 86 14.90 -1.55 -8.43
N ALA A 87 15.20 -2.27 -7.36
CA ALA A 87 14.18 -2.91 -6.53
C ALA A 87 13.33 -1.88 -5.77
N ALA A 88 13.97 -0.82 -5.27
CA ALA A 88 13.28 0.27 -4.57
C ALA A 88 12.28 1.01 -5.47
N VAL A 89 12.63 1.28 -6.74
CA VAL A 89 11.72 1.93 -7.70
C VAL A 89 10.50 1.05 -7.99
N VAL A 90 10.69 -0.25 -8.19
CA VAL A 90 9.56 -1.19 -8.39
C VAL A 90 8.62 -1.19 -7.18
N VAL A 91 9.17 -1.28 -5.96
CA VAL A 91 8.37 -1.24 -4.73
C VAL A 91 7.67 0.10 -4.57
N LEU A 92 8.33 1.21 -4.94
CA LEU A 92 7.73 2.53 -4.92
C LEU A 92 6.48 2.59 -5.78
N THR A 93 6.61 2.19 -7.05
CA THR A 93 5.51 2.21 -8.00
C THR A 93 4.35 1.33 -7.54
N LEU A 94 4.65 0.11 -7.08
CA LEU A 94 3.62 -0.85 -6.68
C LEU A 94 2.92 -0.45 -5.36
N ASP A 95 3.64 0.15 -4.40
CA ASP A 95 3.03 0.64 -3.15
C ASP A 95 2.16 1.89 -3.36
N ILE A 96 2.47 2.73 -4.35
CA ILE A 96 1.60 3.83 -4.80
C ILE A 96 0.38 3.25 -5.52
N ALA A 97 0.59 2.34 -6.47
CA ALA A 97 -0.46 1.77 -7.31
C ALA A 97 -1.56 1.08 -6.49
N LYS A 98 -1.21 0.38 -5.41
CA LYS A 98 -2.22 -0.25 -4.55
C LYS A 98 -3.08 0.76 -3.78
N GLY A 99 -2.52 1.92 -3.41
CA GLY A 99 -3.27 3.01 -2.78
C GLY A 99 -4.24 3.65 -3.77
N VAL A 100 -3.74 3.94 -4.98
CA VAL A 100 -4.56 4.42 -6.11
C VAL A 100 -5.73 3.45 -6.38
N LEU A 101 -5.43 2.16 -6.51
CA LEU A 101 -6.43 1.16 -6.85
C LEU A 101 -7.49 1.01 -5.75
N ALA A 102 -7.12 1.09 -4.47
CA ALA A 102 -8.08 1.06 -3.37
C ALA A 102 -9.08 2.24 -3.43
N VAL A 103 -8.60 3.45 -3.70
CA VAL A 103 -9.46 4.65 -3.80
C VAL A 103 -10.31 4.61 -5.06
N VAL A 104 -9.73 4.27 -6.22
CA VAL A 104 -10.47 4.18 -7.48
C VAL A 104 -11.59 3.14 -7.39
N MET A 105 -11.30 1.99 -6.78
CA MET A 105 -12.29 0.94 -6.55
C MET A 105 -13.48 1.45 -5.71
N ALA A 106 -13.22 2.18 -4.62
CA ALA A 106 -14.28 2.77 -3.81
C ALA A 106 -15.06 3.87 -4.55
N ARG A 107 -14.36 4.71 -5.33
CA ARG A 107 -14.98 5.76 -6.14
C ARG A 107 -15.92 5.19 -7.19
N VAL A 108 -15.50 4.16 -7.91
CA VAL A 108 -16.29 3.57 -9.01
C VAL A 108 -17.49 2.80 -8.48
N ILE A 109 -17.33 2.03 -7.39
CA ILE A 109 -18.39 1.15 -6.90
C ILE A 109 -19.39 1.89 -6.01
N ILE A 110 -18.90 2.76 -5.11
CA ILE A 110 -19.74 3.41 -4.08
C ILE A 110 -20.00 4.88 -4.39
N GLY A 111 -19.07 5.58 -5.05
CA GLY A 111 -19.29 6.94 -5.53
C GLY A 111 -19.31 8.04 -4.46
N THR A 112 -18.94 7.75 -3.19
CA THR A 112 -18.91 8.75 -2.11
C THR A 112 -17.49 9.09 -1.65
N THR A 113 -17.27 10.35 -1.28
CA THR A 113 -16.00 10.79 -0.68
C THR A 113 -15.68 10.03 0.60
N THR A 114 -16.69 9.69 1.41
CA THR A 114 -16.52 8.88 2.62
C THR A 114 -15.95 7.50 2.28
N ALA A 115 -16.45 6.84 1.24
CA ALA A 115 -15.94 5.54 0.80
C ALA A 115 -14.48 5.61 0.36
N GLU A 116 -14.10 6.66 -0.38
CA GLU A 116 -12.71 6.88 -0.79
C GLU A 116 -11.75 7.01 0.41
N VAL A 117 -12.13 7.84 1.39
CA VAL A 117 -11.36 8.03 2.63
C VAL A 117 -11.22 6.71 3.38
N LEU A 118 -12.33 5.99 3.58
CA LEU A 118 -12.35 4.72 4.30
C LEU A 118 -11.49 3.67 3.59
N ALA A 119 -11.65 3.49 2.28
CA ALA A 119 -10.86 2.54 1.51
C ALA A 119 -9.35 2.88 1.55
N GLY A 120 -9.00 4.17 1.46
CA GLY A 120 -7.62 4.63 1.60
C GLY A 120 -7.02 4.32 2.96
N LEU A 121 -7.75 4.59 4.06
CA LEU A 121 -7.32 4.29 5.42
C LEU A 121 -7.20 2.79 5.68
N ILE A 122 -8.12 1.99 5.13
CA ILE A 122 -8.11 0.54 5.26
C ILE A 122 -6.96 -0.09 4.45
N ALA A 123 -6.69 0.38 3.23
CA ALA A 123 -5.53 -0.05 2.46
C ALA A 123 -4.20 0.33 3.15
N LEU A 124 -4.14 1.53 3.75
CA LEU A 124 -3.00 1.97 4.54
C LEU A 124 -2.78 1.06 5.77
N SER A 125 -3.87 0.68 6.44
CA SER A 125 -3.86 -0.25 7.57
C SER A 125 -3.35 -1.63 7.13
N GLY A 126 -3.80 -2.13 5.97
CA GLY A 126 -3.27 -3.36 5.36
C GLY A 126 -1.77 -3.28 5.06
N HIS A 127 -1.27 -2.15 4.56
CA HIS A 127 0.17 -1.97 4.32
C HIS A 127 1.00 -2.02 5.63
N ASN A 128 0.48 -1.40 6.70
CA ASN A 128 1.17 -1.32 7.99
C ASN A 128 1.12 -2.65 8.75
N TRP A 129 -0.04 -3.30 8.74
CA TRP A 129 -0.33 -4.56 9.41
C TRP A 129 -0.86 -5.59 8.41
N PRO A 130 -0.03 -6.08 7.49
CA PRO A 130 -0.43 -7.02 6.46
C PRO A 130 -0.68 -8.40 7.06
N VAL A 131 -1.86 -8.96 6.78
CA VAL A 131 -2.24 -10.30 7.25
C VAL A 131 -1.23 -11.37 6.83
N PHE A 132 -0.68 -11.25 5.61
CA PHE A 132 0.28 -12.21 5.06
C PHE A 132 1.63 -12.23 5.80
N LEU A 133 2.02 -11.14 6.46
CA LEU A 133 3.31 -11.03 7.15
C LEU A 133 3.16 -10.97 8.68
N GLN A 134 2.12 -11.60 9.22
CA GLN A 134 1.84 -11.61 10.67
C GLN A 134 1.76 -10.19 11.23
N PHE A 135 1.12 -9.28 10.48
CA PHE A 135 0.91 -7.89 10.87
C PHE A 135 2.19 -7.06 11.05
N LYS A 136 3.31 -7.50 10.45
CA LYS A 136 4.59 -6.76 10.44
C LYS A 136 4.90 -6.23 9.04
N GLY A 137 4.40 -5.04 8.73
CA GLY A 137 4.50 -4.42 7.41
C GLY A 137 5.38 -3.17 7.35
N GLY A 138 4.98 -2.24 6.48
CA GLY A 138 5.71 -1.00 6.22
C GLY A 138 5.29 0.16 7.13
N ARG A 139 5.36 1.37 6.58
CA ARG A 139 4.94 2.63 7.24
C ARG A 139 3.86 3.38 6.45
N GLY A 140 3.48 2.89 5.28
CA GLY A 140 2.31 3.37 4.56
C GLY A 140 2.49 4.67 3.76
N ILE A 141 3.63 5.37 3.87
CA ILE A 141 3.83 6.68 3.23
C ILE A 141 3.50 6.68 1.72
N LEU A 142 4.00 5.69 0.97
CA LEU A 142 3.75 5.62 -0.47
C LEU A 142 2.32 5.17 -0.82
N THR A 143 1.71 4.34 0.02
CA THR A 143 0.31 3.95 -0.12
C THR A 143 -0.61 5.13 0.15
N ALA A 144 -0.33 5.92 1.20
CA ALA A 144 -1.03 7.18 1.49
C ALA A 144 -0.88 8.18 0.34
N LEU A 145 0.33 8.34 -0.22
CA LEU A 145 0.55 9.17 -1.41
C LEU A 145 -0.31 8.70 -2.58
N GLY A 146 -0.37 7.39 -2.84
CA GLY A 146 -1.24 6.83 -3.88
C GLY A 146 -2.72 7.16 -3.67
N CYS A 147 -3.20 7.10 -2.44
CA CYS A 147 -4.57 7.51 -2.11
C CYS A 147 -4.78 9.01 -2.38
N LEU A 148 -3.89 9.87 -1.88
CA LEU A 148 -3.99 11.32 -2.03
C LEU A 148 -3.93 11.77 -3.49
N VAL A 149 -3.15 11.11 -4.35
CA VAL A 149 -3.07 11.45 -5.78
C VAL A 149 -4.45 11.36 -6.47
N ILE A 150 -5.34 10.47 -6.02
CA ILE A 150 -6.69 10.32 -6.58
C ILE A 150 -7.71 11.22 -5.89
N MET A 151 -7.61 11.36 -4.58
CA MET A 151 -8.57 12.12 -3.78
C MET A 151 -8.32 13.63 -3.91
N THR A 152 -7.08 14.05 -3.76
CA THR A 152 -6.66 15.46 -3.67
C THR A 152 -5.27 15.67 -4.31
N PRO A 153 -5.18 15.71 -5.66
CA PRO A 153 -3.90 15.77 -6.37
C PRO A 153 -3.00 16.94 -5.95
N ILE A 154 -3.60 18.10 -5.63
CA ILE A 154 -2.88 19.29 -5.15
C ILE A 154 -2.22 18.99 -3.80
N ALA A 155 -2.96 18.38 -2.88
CA ALA A 155 -2.45 18.03 -1.55
C ALA A 155 -1.32 16.99 -1.65
N ALA A 156 -1.47 15.99 -2.54
CA ALA A 156 -0.42 15.04 -2.86
C ALA A 156 0.86 15.70 -3.40
N ALA A 157 0.72 16.69 -4.29
CA ALA A 157 1.85 17.44 -4.84
C ALA A 157 2.55 18.27 -3.74
N VAL A 158 1.79 18.99 -2.92
CA VAL A 158 2.31 19.77 -1.79
C VAL A 158 3.04 18.87 -0.79
N ALA A 159 2.42 17.75 -0.39
CA ALA A 159 3.03 16.75 0.49
C ALA A 159 4.36 16.22 -0.07
N THR A 160 4.39 15.91 -1.37
CA THR A 160 5.58 15.38 -2.04
C THR A 160 6.70 16.42 -2.10
N VAL A 161 6.38 17.67 -2.46
CA VAL A 161 7.37 18.76 -2.50
C VAL A 161 7.94 19.02 -1.11
N ALA A 162 7.09 19.10 -0.09
CA ALA A 162 7.52 19.28 1.30
C ALA A 162 8.40 18.11 1.77
N PHE A 163 7.99 16.86 1.48
CA PHE A 163 8.76 15.66 1.78
C PHE A 163 10.15 15.71 1.14
N LEU A 164 10.24 16.01 -0.15
CA LEU A 164 11.49 16.05 -0.90
C LEU A 164 12.40 17.18 -0.41
N ALA A 165 11.85 18.38 -0.21
CA ALA A 165 12.62 19.54 0.27
C ALA A 165 13.22 19.27 1.65
N VAL A 166 12.41 18.82 2.61
CA VAL A 166 12.87 18.52 3.97
C VAL A 166 13.83 17.34 3.98
N THR A 167 13.59 16.29 3.19
CA THR A 167 14.51 15.14 3.11
C THR A 167 15.84 15.53 2.47
N ALA A 168 15.83 16.37 1.43
CA ALA A 168 17.05 16.84 0.77
C ALA A 168 17.89 17.73 1.70
N TRP A 169 17.25 18.61 2.45
CA TRP A 169 17.92 19.50 3.41
C TRP A 169 18.42 18.76 4.66
N SER A 170 17.54 18.01 5.33
CA SER A 170 17.84 17.37 6.61
C SER A 170 18.57 16.02 6.49
N ARG A 171 18.54 15.40 5.30
CA ARG A 171 18.98 14.01 5.06
C ARG A 171 18.19 12.94 5.84
N TYR A 172 17.09 13.31 6.51
CA TYR A 172 16.23 12.39 7.26
C TYR A 172 14.90 12.13 6.52
N ILE A 173 14.76 10.91 5.98
CA ILE A 173 13.52 10.46 5.31
C ILE A 173 12.32 10.51 6.27
N SER A 174 12.52 10.17 7.55
CA SER A 174 11.45 10.19 8.55
C SER A 174 10.92 11.59 8.81
N LEU A 175 11.81 12.60 8.90
CA LEU A 175 11.41 13.98 9.12
C LEU A 175 10.62 14.52 7.94
N GLY A 176 11.10 14.30 6.71
CA GLY A 176 10.36 14.67 5.51
C GLY A 176 8.99 14.02 5.44
N SER A 177 8.86 12.77 5.89
CA SER A 177 7.58 12.04 5.89
C SER A 177 6.56 12.68 6.83
N VAL A 178 6.98 13.05 8.04
CA VAL A 178 6.11 13.70 9.02
C VAL A 178 5.67 15.06 8.50
N ILE A 179 6.61 15.89 8.04
CA ILE A 179 6.29 17.23 7.54
C ILE A 179 5.41 17.18 6.28
N GLY A 180 5.70 16.26 5.35
CA GLY A 180 4.89 16.08 4.15
C GLY A 180 3.43 15.74 4.47
N VAL A 181 3.20 14.86 5.46
CA VAL A 181 1.84 14.53 5.92
C VAL A 181 1.19 15.72 6.62
N THR A 182 1.91 16.46 7.47
CA THR A 182 1.33 17.59 8.21
C THR A 182 0.95 18.77 7.31
N ILE A 183 1.74 19.05 6.26
CA ILE A 183 1.49 20.19 5.37
C ILE A 183 0.50 19.83 4.25
N GLY A 184 0.47 18.57 3.83
CA GLY A 184 -0.37 18.13 2.72
C GLY A 184 -1.69 17.45 3.10
N ALA A 185 -1.98 17.26 4.40
CA ALA A 185 -3.28 16.81 4.89
C ALA A 185 -4.20 18.01 5.16
#